data_AF-A0A538A5Q5-F1
#
_entry.id   AF-A0A538A5Q5-F1
#
_cell.length_a   1.000
_cell.length_b   1.000
_cell.length_c   1.000
_cell.angle_alpha   90.00
_cell.angle_beta   90.00
_cell.angle_gamma   90.00
#
_symmetry.space_group_name_H-M   'P 1'
#
loop_
_entity.id
_entity.type
_entity.pdbx_description
1 polymer ?
#
loop_
_entity_poly.entity_id
_entity_poly.type
_entity_poly.pdbx_seq_one_letter_code
_entity_poly.pdbx_strand_id
1 'polypeptide(L)' 'MELEERSIEELPERCANCGATLTTAEKQRIVDEGSSVALCTTCAAEALAIPDEDSEEGEPAY' A
#
# COMPACT_ATOMS: atom_id res chain seq x y z
N MET A 1 11.05 18.91 10.36
CA MET A 1 10.87 17.51 9.92
C MET A 1 10.62 17.59 8.44
N GLU A 2 11.59 17.18 7.64
CA GLU A 2 11.41 17.07 6.20
C GLU A 2 10.61 15.79 5.99
N LEU A 3 9.35 15.93 5.57
CA LEU A 3 8.55 14.81 5.12
C LEU A 3 9.14 14.42 3.77
N GLU A 4 9.92 13.33 3.72
CA GLU A 4 10.42 12.79 2.46
C GLU A 4 9.21 12.40 1.60
N GLU A 5 8.83 13.27 0.66
CA GLU A 5 7.74 13.08 -0.29
C GLU A 5 8.12 11.97 -1.25
N ARG A 6 7.85 10.71 -0.87
CA ARG A 6 8.09 9.54 -1.72
C ARG A 6 7.42 9.76 -3.07
N SER A 7 8.23 9.92 -4.11
CA SER A 7 7.73 10.18 -5.45
C SER A 7 7.57 8.89 -6.25
N ILE A 8 6.67 8.90 -7.22
CA ILE A 8 6.36 7.78 -8.12
C ILE A 8 7.63 7.25 -8.83
N GLU A 9 8.58 8.14 -9.11
CA GLU A 9 9.85 7.83 -9.78
C GLU A 9 10.84 7.05 -8.90
N GLU A 10 10.67 7.10 -7.58
CA GLU A 10 11.49 6.36 -6.62
C GLU A 10 10.94 4.95 -6.37
N LEU A 11 9.73 4.66 -6.88
CA LEU A 11 9.13 3.35 -6.75
C LEU A 11 9.72 2.35 -7.75
N PRO A 12 9.80 1.07 -7.37
CA PRO A 12 10.23 0.02 -8.27
C PRO A 12 9.38 -0.03 -9.54
N GLU A 13 9.99 -0.37 -10.67
CA GLU A 13 9.27 -0.62 -11.93
C GLU A 13 8.46 -1.92 -11.90
N ARG A 14 8.69 -2.79 -10.90
CA ARG A 14 8.11 -4.13 -10.84
C ARG A 14 7.45 -4.41 -9.51
N CYS A 15 6.34 -5.15 -9.60
CA CYS A 15 5.63 -5.67 -8.44
C CYS A 15 6.55 -6.56 -7.62
N ALA A 16 6.65 -6.28 -6.32
CA ALA A 16 7.48 -7.05 -5.39
C ALA A 16 7.00 -8.50 -5.20
N ASN A 17 5.72 -8.79 -5.48
CA ASN A 17 5.15 -10.12 -5.34
C ASN A 17 5.28 -10.98 -6.61
N CYS A 18 4.80 -10.47 -7.75
CA CYS A 18 4.69 -11.24 -8.98
C CYS A 18 5.70 -10.86 -10.08
N GLY A 19 6.46 -9.77 -9.90
CA GLY A 19 7.44 -9.29 -10.89
C GLY A 19 6.85 -8.65 -12.14
N ALA A 20 5.52 -8.46 -12.20
CA ALA A 20 4.87 -7.72 -13.29
C ALA A 20 5.32 -6.25 -13.30
N THR A 21 5.39 -5.64 -14.48
CA THR A 21 5.72 -4.21 -14.60
C THR A 21 4.56 -3.37 -14.06
N LEU A 22 4.87 -2.45 -13.13
CA LEU A 22 3.89 -1.55 -12.54
C LEU A 22 3.58 -0.41 -13.50
N THR A 23 2.28 -0.16 -13.65
CA THR A 23 1.79 1.02 -14.37
C THR A 23 1.92 2.28 -13.53
N THR A 24 1.89 3.45 -14.17
CA THR A 24 1.87 4.73 -13.46
C THR A 24 0.71 4.83 -12.46
N ALA A 25 -0.45 4.28 -12.82
CA ALA A 25 -1.61 4.26 -11.93
C ALA A 25 -1.38 3.42 -10.67
N GLU A 26 -0.71 2.26 -10.80
CA GLU A 26 -0.35 1.42 -9.65
C GLU A 26 0.66 2.10 -8.74
N LYS A 27 1.68 2.75 -9.33
CA LYS A 27 2.66 3.52 -8.56
C LYS A 27 2.04 4.72 -7.85
N GLN A 28 1.12 5.44 -8.49
CA GLN A 28 0.36 6.51 -7.84
C GLN A 28 -0.38 6.01 -6.61
N ARG A 29 -1.11 4.90 -6.74
CA ARG A 29 -1.80 4.29 -5.61
C ARG A 29 -0.87 3.95 -4.45
N ILE A 30 0.31 3.38 -4.73
CA ILE A 30 1.29 3.06 -3.68
C ILE A 30 1.71 4.32 -2.91
N VAL A 31 1.94 5.44 -3.60
CA VAL A 31 2.27 6.74 -2.97
C VAL A 31 1.09 7.28 -2.18
N ASP A 32 -0.10 7.32 -2.79
CA ASP A 32 -1.32 7.86 -2.18
C ASP A 32 -1.74 7.08 -0.93
N GLU A 33 -1.62 5.75 -0.97
CA GLU A 33 -1.91 4.85 0.14
C GLU A 33 -0.77 4.83 1.18
N GLY A 34 0.37 5.47 0.90
CA GLY A 34 1.56 5.47 1.76
C GLY A 34 2.18 4.08 1.94
N SER A 35 1.91 3.16 1.02
CA SER A 35 2.37 1.77 1.11
C SER A 35 3.89 1.69 0.93
N SER A 36 4.54 0.93 1.81
CA SER A 36 5.97 0.66 1.72
C SER A 36 6.30 -0.42 0.68
N VAL A 37 5.31 -1.20 0.25
CA VAL A 37 5.47 -2.33 -0.66
C VAL A 37 4.86 -2.01 -2.02
N ALA A 38 5.67 -2.07 -3.06
CA ALA A 38 5.22 -1.81 -4.41
C ALA A 38 4.51 -3.04 -5.01
N LEU A 39 3.19 -3.07 -4.91
CA LEU A 39 2.34 -4.14 -5.42
C LEU A 39 1.50 -3.69 -6.60
N CYS A 40 1.28 -4.59 -7.56
CA CYS A 40 0.27 -4.38 -8.58
C CYS A 40 -1.13 -4.39 -7.96
N THR A 41 -2.11 -3.83 -8.65
CA THR A 41 -3.50 -3.75 -8.17
C THR A 41 -4.06 -5.08 -7.66
N THR A 42 -3.76 -6.18 -8.36
CA THR A 42 -4.19 -7.53 -7.96
C THR A 42 -3.55 -7.97 -6.65
N CYS A 43 -2.22 -7.92 -6.54
CA CYS A 43 -1.53 -8.35 -5.33
C CYS A 43 -1.81 -7.41 -4.14
N ALA A 44 -2.03 -6.12 -4.40
CA ALA A 44 -2.47 -5.17 -3.39
C ALA A 44 -3.88 -5.52 -2.86
N ALA A 45 -4.81 -5.85 -3.75
CA ALA A 45 -6.15 -6.28 -3.35
C ALA A 45 -6.14 -7.58 -2.53
N GLU A 46 -5.25 -8.51 -2.85
CA GLU A 46 -5.06 -9.73 -2.05
C GLU A 46 -4.48 -9.45 -0.66
N ALA A 47 -3.61 -8.45 -0.53
CA ALA A 47 -3.02 -8.05 0.75
C ALA A 47 -4.03 -7.31 1.67
N LEU A 48 -4.88 -6.46 1.10
CA LEU A 48 -5.94 -5.74 1.82
C LEU A 48 -7.09 -6.66 2.27
N ALA A 49 -7.18 -7.87 1.71
CA ALA A 49 -8.22 -8.83 2.04
C ALA A 49 -8.01 -9.53 3.39
N ILE A 50 -6.96 -9.19 4.15
CA ILE A 50 -6.88 -9.49 5.57
C ILE A 50 -7.54 -8.30 6.29
N PRO A 51 -8.80 -8.37 6.72
CA PRO A 51 -9.31 -7.37 7.64
C PRO A 51 -8.46 -7.41 8.89
N ASP A 52 -7.84 -6.28 9.24
CA ASP A 52 -7.39 -6.05 10.60
C ASP A 52 -8.61 -6.20 11.52
N GLU A 53 -8.74 -7.36 12.17
CA GLU A 53 -9.67 -7.60 13.29
C GLU A 53 -9.28 -6.80 14.55
N ASP A 54 -8.41 -5.78 14.44
CA ASP A 54 -7.96 -4.93 15.55
C ASP A 54 -8.28 -3.46 15.25
N SER A 55 -9.57 -3.17 15.14
CA SER A 55 -10.13 -1.88 15.53
C SER A 55 -11.40 -2.12 16.34
N GLU A 56 -11.27 -3.00 17.34
CA GLU A 56 -12.15 -2.96 18.51
C GLU A 56 -11.73 -1.75 19.35
N GLU A 57 -12.27 -0.59 19.01
CA GLU A 57 -12.38 0.51 19.96
C GLU A 57 -13.39 0.06 21.02
N GLY A 58 -12.88 -0.71 21.98
CA GLY A 58 -13.63 -1.24 23.10
C GLY A 58 -14.27 -0.10 23.88
N GLU A 59 -15.60 -0.01 23.79
CA GLU A 59 -16.43 0.71 24.72
C GLU A 59 -16.24 0.11 26.13
N PRO A 60 -15.64 0.82 27.12
CA PRO A 60 -15.77 0.38 28.49
C PRO A 60 -17.19 0.74 28.93
N ALA A 61 -18.09 -0.24 28.89
CA ALA A 61 -19.34 -0.16 29.62
C ALA A 61 -19.00 -0.02 31.13
N TYR A 62 -19.34 1.11 31.72
CA TYR A 62 -19.41 1.30 33.17
C TYR A 62 -20.76 1.94 33.54
#